data_AF-A0A0Q1BNV2-F1
#
_entry.id   AF-A0A0Q1BNV2-F1
#
_cell.length_a   1.000
_cell.length_b   1.000
_cell.length_c   1.000
_cell.angle_alpha   90.00
_cell.angle_beta   90.00
_cell.angle_gamma   90.00
#
_symmetry.space_group_name_H-M   'P 1'
#
loop_
_entity.id
_entity.type
_entity.pdbx_description
1 polymer ?
#
loop_
_entity_poly.entity_id
_entity_poly.type
_entity_poly.pdbx_seq_one_letter_code
_entity_poly.pdbx_strand_id
1 'polypeptide(L)'
;MEKLPEPYIIHYPRIVGIADENGENVELIEFFDCIGGAMWSRLHYARSPLVRSVRNVGPTMRYLLTPGQANLNLVGSAFPAGICGVSLDDREIAVSYLGMGGGGVGASSCRSFAGGVTRCRTDPSGGGRTAGSTVWIPRNQRVLIGVDDTDTPEEGATWTLAHNIARAVEDDESCYLSHTIVQLFPVEFRTKNCVSIVCEFATTNPGRLIGRYRSLLERYTLSEDTGMAAYTGFDPVELVEFAWEAKRGQVDPGAIESLCSGRLRLVMKGRGIVGAVAAIPFYTRYEEALLLCTGKS
;
A
#
# COMPACT_ATOMS: atom_id res chain seq x y z
N MET A 1 -15.91 21.78 -32.08
CA MET A 1 -15.79 22.18 -30.65
C MET A 1 -15.77 20.90 -29.84
N GLU A 2 -14.66 20.64 -29.16
CA GLU A 2 -14.57 19.47 -28.28
C GLU A 2 -15.56 19.61 -27.12
N LYS A 3 -16.22 18.51 -26.76
CA LYS A 3 -17.17 18.45 -25.66
C LYS A 3 -16.54 17.68 -24.50
N LEU A 4 -16.56 18.28 -23.31
CA LEU A 4 -16.23 17.59 -22.06
C LEU A 4 -17.53 17.00 -21.49
N PRO A 5 -17.68 15.67 -21.44
CA PRO A 5 -18.94 15.06 -21.00
C PRO A 5 -19.25 15.33 -19.51
N GLU A 6 -18.23 15.38 -18.65
CA GLU A 6 -18.36 15.63 -17.21
C GLU A 6 -17.33 16.68 -16.73
N PRO A 7 -17.50 17.96 -17.07
CA PRO A 7 -16.46 18.98 -16.89
C PRO A 7 -16.11 19.31 -15.44
N TYR A 8 -16.88 18.82 -14.47
CA TYR A 8 -16.72 19.08 -13.04
C TYR A 8 -16.48 17.82 -12.20
N ILE A 9 -16.37 16.65 -12.83
CA ILE A 9 -16.14 15.37 -12.13
C ILE A 9 -14.76 14.85 -12.52
N ILE A 10 -14.00 14.45 -11.50
CA ILE A 10 -12.71 13.79 -11.67
C ILE A 10 -12.88 12.37 -11.19
N HIS A 11 -12.72 11.40 -12.09
CA HIS A 11 -12.78 9.99 -11.72
C HIS A 11 -11.44 9.57 -11.13
N TYR A 12 -11.45 9.11 -9.88
CA TYR A 12 -10.25 8.57 -9.27
C TYR A 12 -9.92 7.24 -9.97
N PRO A 13 -8.65 6.98 -10.36
CA PRO A 13 -8.29 5.74 -11.03
C PRO A 13 -8.71 4.50 -10.23
N ARG A 14 -8.49 4.52 -8.91
CA ARG A 14 -8.79 3.40 -8.03
C ARG A 14 -8.90 3.83 -6.57
N ILE A 15 -9.74 3.15 -5.81
CA ILE A 15 -9.79 3.20 -4.35
C ILE A 15 -9.64 1.77 -3.81
N VAL A 16 -8.77 1.60 -2.83
CA VAL A 16 -8.47 0.32 -2.20
C VAL A 16 -8.60 0.44 -0.70
N GLY A 17 -9.23 -0.55 -0.06
CA GLY A 17 -9.38 -0.62 1.39
C GLY A 17 -8.65 -1.85 1.92
N ILE A 18 -7.80 -1.64 2.92
CA ILE A 18 -7.16 -2.70 3.71
C ILE A 18 -7.69 -2.58 5.13
N ALA A 19 -8.10 -3.70 5.73
CA ALA A 19 -8.44 -3.75 7.15
C ALA A 19 -7.53 -4.73 7.90
N ASP A 20 -7.32 -4.49 9.18
CA ASP A 20 -6.73 -5.48 10.06
C ASP A 20 -7.71 -6.64 10.35
N GLU A 21 -7.20 -7.68 11.01
CA GLU A 21 -7.93 -8.91 11.32
C GLU A 21 -9.16 -8.62 12.20
N ASN A 22 -9.00 -7.73 13.20
CA ASN A 22 -10.04 -7.38 14.16
C ASN A 22 -11.02 -6.32 13.64
N GLY A 23 -10.70 -5.66 12.53
CA GLY A 23 -11.50 -4.57 11.99
C GLY A 23 -11.48 -3.31 12.86
N GLU A 24 -10.37 -3.04 13.53
CA GLU A 24 -10.15 -1.84 14.36
C GLU A 24 -9.37 -0.77 13.60
N ASN A 25 -8.68 -1.16 12.53
CA ASN A 25 -7.85 -0.30 11.71
C ASN A 25 -8.16 -0.51 10.23
N VAL A 26 -8.38 0.59 9.51
CA VAL A 26 -8.56 0.59 8.05
C VAL A 26 -7.55 1.53 7.41
N GLU A 27 -6.78 1.06 6.43
CA GLU A 27 -6.06 1.96 5.52
C GLU A 27 -6.86 2.11 4.23
N LEU A 28 -7.31 3.33 3.96
CA LEU A 28 -7.93 3.72 2.70
C LEU A 28 -6.85 4.31 1.79
N ILE A 29 -6.72 3.74 0.60
CA ILE A 29 -5.71 4.12 -0.40
C ILE A 29 -6.43 4.64 -1.64
N GLU A 30 -6.31 5.93 -1.89
CA GLU A 30 -6.92 6.61 -3.03
C GLU A 30 -5.84 6.91 -4.07
N PHE A 31 -5.96 6.33 -5.27
CA PHE A 31 -5.15 6.71 -6.42
C PHE A 31 -5.74 7.98 -7.03
N PHE A 32 -4.88 8.88 -7.49
CA PHE A 32 -5.31 10.16 -8.06
C PHE A 32 -4.46 10.56 -9.27
N ASP A 33 -5.11 11.23 -10.23
CA ASP A 33 -4.43 11.93 -11.34
C ASP A 33 -4.48 13.46 -11.15
N CYS A 34 -5.37 13.95 -10.28
CA CYS A 34 -5.48 15.37 -9.93
C CYS A 34 -4.71 15.68 -8.63
N ILE A 35 -3.41 15.98 -8.78
CA ILE A 35 -2.52 16.27 -7.64
C ILE A 35 -3.04 17.42 -6.78
N GLY A 36 -3.54 18.50 -7.39
CA GLY A 36 -4.09 19.65 -6.66
C GLY A 36 -5.27 19.26 -5.77
N GLY A 37 -6.21 18.47 -6.31
CA GLY A 37 -7.34 17.94 -5.55
C GLY A 37 -6.93 16.98 -4.44
N ALA A 38 -5.90 16.16 -4.68
CA ALA A 38 -5.36 15.25 -3.68
C ALA A 38 -4.67 15.99 -2.52
N MET A 39 -3.85 17.01 -2.79
CA MET A 39 -3.20 17.81 -1.74
C MET A 39 -4.21 18.62 -0.93
N TRP A 40 -5.25 19.14 -1.58
CA TRP A 40 -6.37 19.78 -0.90
C TRP A 40 -7.11 18.78 0.01
N SER A 41 -7.40 17.58 -0.50
CA SER A 41 -8.07 16.52 0.27
C SER A 41 -7.20 16.08 1.45
N ARG A 42 -5.88 15.96 1.28
CA ARG A 42 -4.94 15.68 2.37
C ARG A 42 -5.08 16.68 3.52
N LEU A 43 -5.06 17.97 3.22
CA LEU A 43 -5.14 19.03 4.24
C LEU A 43 -6.46 19.00 5.01
N HIS A 44 -7.59 18.89 4.29
CA HIS A 44 -8.90 19.03 4.93
C HIS A 44 -9.39 17.72 5.53
N TYR A 45 -9.23 16.58 4.85
CA TYR A 45 -9.76 15.30 5.34
C TYR A 45 -8.98 14.82 6.56
N ALA A 46 -7.70 15.21 6.71
CA ALA A 46 -6.92 14.98 7.94
C ALA A 46 -7.60 15.50 9.22
N ARG A 47 -8.53 16.46 9.10
CA ARG A 47 -9.25 17.04 10.24
C ARG A 47 -10.50 16.24 10.61
N SER A 48 -10.86 15.21 9.84
CA SER A 48 -12.02 14.39 10.16
C SER A 48 -11.72 13.52 11.38
N PRO A 49 -12.63 13.39 12.36
CA PRO A 49 -12.35 12.67 13.61
C PRO A 49 -11.94 11.19 13.43
N LEU A 50 -12.38 10.57 12.33
CA LEU A 50 -12.07 9.16 12.03
C LEU A 50 -10.67 8.98 11.43
N VAL A 51 -10.00 10.05 10.97
CA VAL A 51 -8.68 9.99 10.35
C VAL A 51 -7.60 10.13 11.42
N ARG A 52 -6.84 9.06 11.68
CA ARG A 52 -5.70 9.08 12.60
C ARG A 52 -4.47 9.71 11.97
N SER A 53 -4.22 9.42 10.70
CA SER A 53 -3.12 10.00 9.95
C SER A 53 -3.41 9.99 8.45
N VAL A 54 -2.74 10.88 7.73
CA VAL A 54 -2.75 10.91 6.27
C VAL A 54 -1.34 11.09 5.74
N ARG A 55 -0.99 10.34 4.70
CA ARG A 55 0.29 10.47 4.00
C ARG A 55 0.09 10.35 2.50
N ASN A 56 0.93 11.05 1.75
CA ASN A 56 1.05 10.86 0.32
C ASN A 56 2.20 9.89 0.03
N VAL A 57 1.93 8.87 -0.77
CA VAL A 57 2.90 7.83 -1.17
C VAL A 57 2.83 7.71 -2.68
N GLY A 58 3.75 8.36 -3.39
CA GLY A 58 3.73 8.46 -4.85
C GLY A 58 2.37 8.98 -5.37
N PRO A 59 1.69 8.25 -6.27
CA PRO A 59 0.39 8.64 -6.83
C PRO A 59 -0.80 8.29 -5.92
N THR A 60 -0.56 7.98 -4.64
CA THR A 60 -1.63 7.58 -3.70
C THR A 60 -1.73 8.51 -2.51
N MET A 61 -2.96 8.72 -2.03
CA MET A 61 -3.25 9.32 -0.74
C MET A 61 -3.73 8.21 0.19
N ARG A 62 -3.07 8.07 1.34
CA ARG A 62 -3.35 6.98 2.28
C ARG A 62 -3.85 7.56 3.59
N TYR A 63 -5.02 7.12 4.01
CA TYR A 63 -5.65 7.50 5.26
C TYR A 63 -5.68 6.31 6.20
N LEU A 64 -5.11 6.45 7.39
CA LEU A 64 -5.34 5.51 8.48
C LEU A 64 -6.60 5.93 9.22
N LEU A 65 -7.60 5.06 9.21
CA LEU A 65 -8.95 5.33 9.67
C LEU A 65 -9.31 4.46 10.88
N THR A 66 -10.12 5.03 11.78
CA THR A 66 -10.83 4.30 12.83
C THR A 66 -12.26 4.04 12.38
N PRO A 67 -12.74 2.79 12.38
CA PRO A 67 -14.15 2.48 12.14
C PRO A 67 -15.07 3.21 13.13
N GLY A 68 -16.19 3.74 12.62
CA GLY A 68 -17.12 4.55 13.39
C GLY A 68 -17.92 5.53 12.53
N GLN A 69 -18.66 6.40 13.20
CA GLN A 69 -19.42 7.49 12.60
C GLN A 69 -19.06 8.80 13.30
N ALA A 70 -18.97 9.89 12.55
CA ALA A 70 -18.64 11.20 13.07
C ALA A 70 -19.47 12.28 12.38
N ASN A 71 -20.02 13.18 13.18
CA ASN A 71 -20.65 14.40 12.66
C ASN A 71 -19.55 15.38 12.24
N LEU A 72 -19.59 15.81 10.97
CA LEU A 72 -18.67 16.83 10.47
C LEU A 72 -19.33 18.21 10.54
N ASN A 73 -18.82 19.05 11.43
CA ASN A 73 -19.20 20.47 11.49
C ASN A 73 -18.49 21.22 10.36
N LEU A 74 -19.01 21.08 9.14
CA LEU A 74 -18.39 21.65 7.94
C LEU A 74 -18.37 23.18 8.01
N VAL A 75 -17.22 23.75 7.66
CA VAL A 75 -17.00 25.21 7.59
C VAL A 75 -16.35 25.53 6.25
N GLY A 76 -16.97 26.41 5.47
CA GLY A 76 -16.42 26.86 4.19
C GLY A 76 -14.97 27.32 4.34
N SER A 77 -14.12 26.94 3.39
CA SER A 77 -12.68 27.22 3.34
C SER A 77 -11.82 26.60 4.47
N ALA A 78 -12.35 26.37 5.67
CA ALA A 78 -11.60 25.84 6.81
C ALA A 78 -11.70 24.32 6.92
N PHE A 79 -12.91 23.77 6.91
CA PHE A 79 -13.18 22.33 6.91
C PHE A 79 -14.39 22.01 6.02
N PRO A 80 -14.25 22.16 4.70
CA PRO A 80 -15.37 22.06 3.77
C PRO A 80 -15.72 20.64 3.35
N ALA A 81 -14.88 19.63 3.64
CA ALA A 81 -15.17 18.23 3.37
C ALA A 81 -14.29 17.28 4.21
N GLY A 82 -14.76 16.06 4.44
CA GLY A 82 -14.04 15.03 5.18
C GLY A 82 -14.71 13.66 5.13
N ILE A 83 -14.15 12.72 5.91
CA ILE A 83 -14.64 11.35 6.09
C ILE A 83 -15.53 11.31 7.34
N CYS A 84 -16.81 11.00 7.18
CA CYS A 84 -17.81 11.02 8.25
C CYS A 84 -18.21 9.62 8.74
N GLY A 85 -17.86 8.56 8.00
CA GLY A 85 -18.21 7.20 8.40
C GLY A 85 -17.26 6.16 7.83
N VAL A 86 -16.94 5.16 8.64
CA VAL A 86 -16.20 3.98 8.23
C VAL A 86 -16.86 2.78 8.90
N SER A 87 -17.29 1.81 8.12
CA SER A 87 -17.82 0.54 8.63
C SER A 87 -17.29 -0.60 7.78
N LEU A 88 -17.27 -1.80 8.32
CA LEU A 88 -16.82 -2.97 7.59
C LEU A 88 -17.55 -4.22 8.07
N ASP A 89 -17.66 -5.19 7.18
CA ASP A 89 -18.07 -6.55 7.47
C ASP A 89 -16.97 -7.54 7.01
N ASP A 90 -17.31 -8.80 6.82
CA ASP A 90 -16.34 -9.81 6.38
C ASP A 90 -15.91 -9.67 4.91
N ARG A 91 -16.61 -8.87 4.11
CA ARG A 91 -16.45 -8.77 2.66
C ARG A 91 -16.11 -7.37 2.17
N GLU A 92 -16.70 -6.34 2.77
CA GLU A 92 -16.61 -4.97 2.28
C GLU A 92 -16.20 -4.00 3.38
N ILE A 93 -15.52 -2.94 2.98
CA ILE A 93 -15.30 -1.71 3.74
C ILE A 93 -16.18 -0.64 3.11
N ALA A 94 -16.97 0.05 3.92
CA ALA A 94 -17.77 1.19 3.53
C ALA A 94 -17.11 2.47 4.05
N VAL A 95 -16.85 3.43 3.16
CA VAL A 95 -16.35 4.75 3.53
C VAL A 95 -17.37 5.80 3.12
N SER A 96 -17.79 6.61 4.09
CA SER A 96 -18.72 7.71 3.90
C SER A 96 -18.00 9.05 3.99
N TYR A 97 -18.32 9.90 3.02
CA TYR A 97 -17.77 11.24 2.87
C TYR A 97 -18.89 12.27 2.98
N LEU A 98 -18.55 13.45 3.45
CA LEU A 98 -19.45 14.60 3.46
C LEU A 98 -18.68 15.85 3.10
N GLY A 99 -19.26 16.69 2.24
CA GLY A 99 -18.66 17.96 1.87
C GLY A 99 -19.69 19.01 1.47
N MET A 100 -19.26 20.27 1.42
CA MET A 100 -20.07 21.40 1.00
C MET A 100 -19.46 22.12 -0.21
N GLY A 101 -20.31 22.68 -1.08
CA GLY A 101 -19.87 23.39 -2.28
C GLY A 101 -19.01 22.52 -3.19
N GLY A 102 -17.85 23.03 -3.62
CA GLY A 102 -16.91 22.26 -4.44
C GLY A 102 -16.35 21.02 -3.72
N GLY A 103 -16.18 21.08 -2.38
CA GLY A 103 -15.79 19.93 -1.57
C GLY A 103 -16.84 18.82 -1.58
N GLY A 104 -18.12 19.19 -1.70
CA GLY A 104 -19.24 18.28 -1.87
C GLY A 104 -19.17 17.49 -3.18
N VAL A 105 -18.69 18.08 -4.27
CA VAL A 105 -18.49 17.37 -5.56
C VAL A 105 -17.42 16.28 -5.41
N GLY A 106 -16.30 16.61 -4.75
CA GLY A 106 -15.25 15.63 -4.45
C GLY A 106 -15.69 14.53 -3.47
N ALA A 107 -16.49 14.89 -2.47
CA ALA A 107 -17.05 13.96 -1.49
C ALA A 107 -18.18 13.08 -2.05
N SER A 108 -18.79 13.46 -3.17
CA SER A 108 -19.90 12.73 -3.78
C SER A 108 -19.45 11.98 -5.04
N SER A 109 -19.32 12.69 -6.16
CA SER A 109 -19.20 12.08 -7.48
C SER A 109 -17.80 11.54 -7.78
N CYS A 110 -16.73 12.23 -7.37
CA CYS A 110 -15.36 11.90 -7.81
C CYS A 110 -14.85 10.51 -7.35
N ARG A 111 -15.39 10.00 -6.24
CA ARG A 111 -15.00 8.70 -5.66
C ARG A 111 -15.96 7.57 -6.02
N SER A 112 -17.20 7.89 -6.38
CA SER A 112 -18.30 6.94 -6.52
C SER A 112 -18.12 5.93 -7.66
N PHE A 113 -17.29 6.25 -8.65
CA PHE A 113 -17.03 5.42 -9.83
C PHE A 113 -15.55 5.05 -9.99
N ALA A 114 -14.77 5.18 -8.93
CA ALA A 114 -13.37 4.79 -8.95
C ALA A 114 -13.23 3.27 -9.13
N GLY A 115 -12.15 2.82 -9.78
CA GLY A 115 -11.81 1.40 -9.81
C GLY A 115 -11.75 0.81 -8.39
N GLY A 116 -12.21 -0.42 -8.21
CA GLY A 116 -12.28 -1.07 -6.90
C GLY A 116 -13.54 -0.77 -6.07
N VAL A 117 -14.34 0.24 -6.45
CA VAL A 117 -15.68 0.46 -5.85
C VAL A 117 -16.67 -0.56 -6.39
N THR A 118 -17.24 -1.39 -5.52
CA THR A 118 -18.24 -2.42 -5.86
C THR A 118 -19.64 -1.82 -5.99
N ARG A 119 -19.94 -0.81 -5.17
CA ARG A 119 -21.18 -0.06 -5.19
C ARG A 119 -21.01 1.29 -4.49
N CYS A 120 -21.88 2.23 -4.80
CA CYS A 120 -21.89 3.55 -4.19
C CYS A 120 -23.32 4.04 -3.96
N ARG A 121 -23.44 5.02 -3.05
CA ARG A 121 -24.64 5.86 -2.86
C ARG A 121 -24.16 7.29 -2.83
N THR A 122 -24.80 8.17 -3.60
CA THR A 122 -24.29 9.52 -3.84
C THR A 122 -25.43 10.52 -3.81
N ASP A 123 -25.26 11.60 -3.07
CA ASP A 123 -26.22 12.70 -3.06
C ASP A 123 -25.98 13.63 -4.27
N PRO A 124 -27.01 14.34 -4.77
CA PRO A 124 -26.81 15.41 -5.75
C PRO A 124 -25.90 16.52 -5.20
N SER A 125 -24.86 16.89 -5.93
CA SER A 125 -23.83 17.86 -5.50
C SER A 125 -23.76 19.14 -6.34
N GLY A 126 -22.99 20.13 -5.86
CA GLY A 126 -22.75 21.42 -6.54
C GLY A 126 -23.54 22.60 -5.96
N GLY A 127 -23.23 23.81 -6.44
CA GLY A 127 -23.98 25.05 -6.13
C GLY A 127 -24.04 25.45 -4.65
N GLY A 128 -23.02 25.12 -3.85
CA GLY A 128 -22.97 25.44 -2.41
C GLY A 128 -23.66 24.44 -1.48
N ARG A 129 -24.30 23.39 -2.04
CA ARG A 129 -24.99 22.36 -1.25
C ARG A 129 -24.02 21.48 -0.47
N THR A 130 -24.52 20.96 0.65
CA THR A 130 -23.91 19.81 1.32
C THR A 130 -24.29 18.54 0.57
N ALA A 131 -23.31 17.69 0.26
CA ALA A 131 -23.51 16.42 -0.42
C ALA A 131 -22.53 15.38 0.13
N GLY A 132 -23.02 14.16 0.31
CA GLY A 132 -22.20 13.03 0.70
C GLY A 132 -22.17 11.93 -0.34
N SER A 133 -21.30 10.95 -0.08
CA SER A 133 -21.43 9.62 -0.66
C SER A 133 -21.00 8.57 0.33
N THR A 134 -21.43 7.34 0.09
CA THR A 134 -20.82 6.15 0.66
C THR A 134 -20.34 5.28 -0.49
N VAL A 135 -19.08 4.86 -0.44
CA VAL A 135 -18.52 3.86 -1.37
C VAL A 135 -18.23 2.59 -0.62
N TRP A 136 -18.50 1.45 -1.26
CA TRP A 136 -18.14 0.13 -0.75
C TRP A 136 -17.03 -0.44 -1.63
N ILE A 137 -16.02 -0.98 -0.99
CA ILE A 137 -14.82 -1.57 -1.59
C ILE A 137 -14.53 -2.91 -0.92
N PRO A 138 -13.88 -3.87 -1.60
CA PRO A 138 -13.53 -5.14 -0.98
C PRO A 138 -12.68 -4.93 0.29
N ARG A 139 -12.94 -5.75 1.32
CA ARG A 139 -12.10 -5.84 2.51
C ARG A 139 -10.85 -6.65 2.18
N ASN A 140 -9.78 -5.96 1.81
CA ASN A 140 -8.52 -6.62 1.50
C ASN A 140 -7.65 -6.82 2.74
N GLN A 141 -6.81 -7.84 2.68
CA GLN A 141 -5.65 -8.01 3.55
C GLN A 141 -4.41 -7.40 2.87
N ARG A 142 -3.48 -6.89 3.68
CA ARG A 142 -2.16 -6.50 3.19
C ARG A 142 -1.28 -7.73 3.05
N VAL A 143 -0.61 -7.82 1.90
CA VAL A 143 0.46 -8.79 1.65
C VAL A 143 1.70 -8.03 1.20
N LEU A 144 2.81 -8.26 1.91
CA LEU A 144 4.13 -7.73 1.57
C LEU A 144 5.01 -8.88 1.10
N ILE A 145 5.55 -8.78 -0.11
CA ILE A 145 6.42 -9.80 -0.70
C ILE A 145 7.84 -9.24 -0.78
N GLY A 146 8.72 -9.78 0.04
CA GLY A 146 10.16 -9.51 0.01
C GLY A 146 10.87 -10.43 -0.97
N VAL A 147 11.81 -9.88 -1.76
CA VAL A 147 12.59 -10.59 -2.77
C VAL A 147 14.02 -10.09 -2.77
N ASP A 148 14.99 -11.01 -2.82
CA ASP A 148 16.41 -10.69 -2.92
C ASP A 148 17.17 -11.79 -3.67
N ASP A 149 18.38 -11.45 -4.13
CA ASP A 149 19.34 -12.36 -4.79
C ASP A 149 18.73 -13.07 -6.01
N THR A 150 18.26 -12.29 -7.01
CA THR A 150 17.64 -12.84 -8.23
C THR A 150 18.46 -12.66 -9.49
N ASP A 151 19.45 -11.76 -9.45
CA ASP A 151 20.32 -11.39 -10.56
C ASP A 151 21.73 -11.97 -10.38
N THR A 152 22.51 -11.93 -11.46
CA THR A 152 23.93 -12.32 -11.45
C THR A 152 24.80 -11.07 -11.66
N PRO A 153 26.13 -11.17 -11.49
CA PRO A 153 27.02 -10.06 -11.83
C PRO A 153 26.96 -9.62 -13.31
N GLU A 154 26.55 -10.53 -14.20
CA GLU A 154 26.50 -10.33 -15.65
C GLU A 154 25.11 -9.89 -16.16
N GLU A 155 24.02 -10.38 -15.55
CA GLU A 155 22.67 -10.24 -16.09
C GLU A 155 21.60 -10.02 -15.01
N GLY A 156 20.53 -9.31 -15.40
CA GLY A 156 19.35 -9.10 -14.57
C GLY A 156 19.42 -7.88 -13.65
N ALA A 157 18.29 -7.59 -13.01
CA ALA A 157 18.18 -6.59 -11.96
C ALA A 157 17.00 -6.94 -11.04
N THR A 158 17.27 -7.22 -9.77
CA THR A 158 16.25 -7.70 -8.83
C THR A 158 15.03 -6.75 -8.73
N TRP A 159 15.25 -5.43 -8.77
CA TRP A 159 14.17 -4.45 -8.66
C TRP A 159 13.21 -4.42 -9.86
N THR A 160 13.70 -4.58 -11.09
CA THR A 160 12.83 -4.60 -12.28
C THR A 160 12.07 -5.90 -12.37
N LEU A 161 12.71 -7.03 -12.06
CA LEU A 161 12.07 -8.34 -12.03
C LEU A 161 10.92 -8.35 -11.03
N ALA A 162 11.16 -7.93 -9.79
CA ALA A 162 10.15 -7.87 -8.74
C ALA A 162 8.96 -6.96 -9.13
N HIS A 163 9.23 -5.79 -9.73
CA HIS A 163 8.20 -4.89 -10.23
C HIS A 163 7.35 -5.52 -11.34
N ASN A 164 8.00 -6.12 -12.34
CA ASN A 164 7.33 -6.68 -13.50
C ASN A 164 6.48 -7.91 -13.12
N ILE A 165 6.96 -8.75 -12.20
CA ILE A 165 6.16 -9.83 -11.64
C ILE A 165 4.96 -9.26 -10.89
N ALA A 166 5.16 -8.23 -10.05
CA ALA A 166 4.07 -7.61 -9.31
C ALA A 166 2.97 -7.05 -10.23
N ARG A 167 3.35 -6.40 -11.33
CA ARG A 167 2.42 -5.96 -12.38
C ARG A 167 1.72 -7.11 -13.08
N ALA A 168 2.40 -8.23 -13.32
CA ALA A 168 1.84 -9.39 -14.03
C ALA A 168 0.88 -10.23 -13.18
N VAL A 169 1.04 -10.22 -11.85
CA VAL A 169 0.12 -10.93 -10.93
C VAL A 169 -1.07 -10.10 -10.50
N GLU A 170 -1.05 -8.79 -10.72
CA GLU A 170 -2.17 -7.90 -10.43
C GLU A 170 -3.45 -8.37 -11.15
N ASP A 171 -4.57 -8.38 -10.42
CA ASP A 171 -5.91 -8.63 -10.93
C ASP A 171 -6.97 -8.01 -10.00
N ASP A 172 -8.25 -8.31 -10.25
CA ASP A 172 -9.37 -7.77 -9.48
C ASP A 172 -9.37 -8.18 -7.99
N GLU A 173 -8.74 -9.31 -7.66
CA GLU A 173 -8.61 -9.79 -6.27
C GLU A 173 -7.31 -9.33 -5.61
N SER A 174 -6.33 -8.87 -6.38
CA SER A 174 -4.97 -8.57 -5.92
C SER A 174 -4.45 -7.28 -6.55
N CYS A 175 -4.62 -6.16 -5.85
CA CYS A 175 -4.13 -4.87 -6.29
C CYS A 175 -2.66 -4.70 -5.90
N TYR A 176 -1.80 -4.41 -6.88
CA TYR A 176 -0.43 -3.99 -6.62
C TYR A 176 -0.41 -2.50 -6.23
N LEU A 177 0.19 -2.17 -5.08
CA LEU A 177 0.12 -0.83 -4.50
C LEU A 177 1.42 -0.05 -4.65
N SER A 178 2.54 -0.69 -4.33
CA SER A 178 3.86 -0.06 -4.37
C SER A 178 4.96 -1.12 -4.35
N HIS A 179 6.18 -0.72 -4.70
CA HIS A 179 7.37 -1.44 -4.29
C HIS A 179 8.39 -0.48 -3.68
N THR A 180 9.31 -1.01 -2.89
CA THR A 180 10.39 -0.24 -2.27
C THR A 180 11.71 -0.98 -2.47
N ILE A 181 12.74 -0.25 -2.91
CA ILE A 181 14.12 -0.74 -2.97
C ILE A 181 14.77 -0.46 -1.61
N VAL A 182 15.32 -1.48 -0.98
CA VAL A 182 15.90 -1.44 0.37
C VAL A 182 17.40 -1.67 0.26
N GLN A 183 18.17 -0.64 0.58
CA GLN A 183 19.62 -0.72 0.67
C GLN A 183 20.02 -1.46 1.94
N LEU A 184 20.67 -2.62 1.80
CA LEU A 184 21.17 -3.40 2.94
C LEU A 184 22.65 -3.13 3.19
N PHE A 185 23.17 -3.67 4.31
CA PHE A 185 24.58 -3.59 4.65
C PHE A 185 25.44 -4.29 3.57
N PRO A 186 26.48 -3.64 3.03
CA PRO A 186 27.32 -4.26 1.99
C PRO A 186 28.11 -5.47 2.52
N VAL A 187 27.67 -6.68 2.18
CA VAL A 187 28.36 -7.96 2.48
C VAL A 187 29.29 -8.40 1.35
N GLU A 188 30.25 -9.29 1.59
CA GLU A 188 31.26 -9.68 0.58
C GLU A 188 30.68 -10.39 -0.65
N PHE A 189 29.61 -11.17 -0.47
CA PHE A 189 28.97 -11.97 -1.52
C PHE A 189 27.86 -11.23 -2.29
N ARG A 190 27.77 -9.90 -2.15
CA ARG A 190 26.77 -9.07 -2.80
C ARG A 190 26.96 -8.96 -4.31
N THR A 191 25.88 -8.68 -5.04
CA THR A 191 25.98 -7.95 -6.33
C THR A 191 26.35 -6.48 -6.05
N LYS A 192 26.64 -5.69 -7.10
CA LYS A 192 27.21 -4.34 -6.96
C LYS A 192 26.51 -3.44 -5.93
N ASN A 193 25.19 -3.54 -5.79
CA ASN A 193 24.39 -2.60 -4.99
C ASN A 193 23.80 -3.16 -3.68
N CYS A 194 23.83 -4.47 -3.42
CA CYS A 194 23.29 -5.07 -2.18
C CYS A 194 21.89 -4.55 -1.78
N VAL A 195 20.94 -4.64 -2.72
CA VAL A 195 19.56 -4.16 -2.54
C VAL A 195 18.58 -5.31 -2.54
N SER A 196 17.64 -5.29 -1.59
CA SER A 196 16.47 -6.16 -1.55
C SER A 196 15.20 -5.36 -1.87
N ILE A 197 14.12 -6.04 -2.25
CA ILE A 197 12.88 -5.43 -2.71
C ILE A 197 11.72 -5.88 -1.85
N VAL A 198 10.81 -4.98 -1.52
CA VAL A 198 9.47 -5.33 -1.02
C VAL A 198 8.40 -4.81 -1.97
N CYS A 199 7.50 -5.69 -2.39
CA CYS A 199 6.28 -5.36 -3.12
C CYS A 199 5.08 -5.40 -2.17
N GLU A 200 4.24 -4.37 -2.21
CA GLU A 200 3.04 -4.25 -1.40
C GLU A 200 1.79 -4.50 -2.24
N PHE A 201 0.88 -5.33 -1.70
CA PHE A 201 -0.41 -5.64 -2.29
C PHE A 201 -1.54 -5.48 -1.28
N ALA A 202 -2.72 -5.19 -1.81
CA ALA A 202 -4.00 -5.43 -1.15
C ALA A 202 -4.69 -6.59 -1.86
N THR A 203 -5.06 -7.64 -1.14
CA THR A 203 -5.73 -8.78 -1.74
C THR A 203 -6.77 -9.44 -0.84
N THR A 204 -7.81 -10.00 -1.46
CA THR A 204 -8.77 -10.91 -0.80
C THR A 204 -8.30 -12.37 -0.82
N ASN A 205 -7.22 -12.69 -1.54
CA ASN A 205 -6.70 -14.04 -1.70
C ASN A 205 -5.16 -14.12 -1.60
N PRO A 206 -4.59 -13.93 -0.39
CA PRO A 206 -3.14 -13.96 -0.18
C PRO A 206 -2.46 -15.23 -0.73
N GLY A 207 -3.07 -16.40 -0.53
CA GLY A 207 -2.50 -17.67 -0.96
C GLY A 207 -2.31 -17.75 -2.48
N ARG A 208 -3.30 -17.34 -3.25
CA ARG A 208 -3.24 -17.31 -4.73
C ARG A 208 -2.23 -16.28 -5.22
N LEU A 209 -2.22 -15.08 -4.63
CA LEU A 209 -1.24 -14.04 -4.97
C LEU A 209 0.19 -14.53 -4.76
N ILE A 210 0.51 -15.03 -3.56
CA ILE A 210 1.86 -15.51 -3.22
C ILE A 210 2.26 -16.68 -4.12
N GLY A 211 1.33 -17.59 -4.42
CA GLY A 211 1.58 -18.71 -5.33
C GLY A 211 1.94 -18.27 -6.74
N ARG A 212 1.16 -17.36 -7.34
CA ARG A 212 1.42 -16.81 -8.68
C ARG A 212 2.73 -16.02 -8.74
N TYR A 213 3.00 -15.21 -7.72
CA TYR A 213 4.25 -14.44 -7.63
C TYR A 213 5.45 -15.38 -7.60
N ARG A 214 5.41 -16.40 -6.73
CA ARG A 214 6.43 -17.45 -6.63
C ARG A 214 6.69 -18.11 -7.98
N SER A 215 5.63 -18.57 -8.68
CA SER A 215 5.81 -19.28 -9.96
C SER A 215 6.49 -18.45 -11.04
N LEU A 216 6.22 -17.14 -11.10
CA LEU A 216 6.92 -16.25 -12.03
C LEU A 216 8.36 -15.98 -11.56
N LEU A 217 8.59 -15.83 -10.25
CA LEU A 217 9.91 -15.63 -9.71
C LEU A 217 10.83 -16.83 -9.96
N GLU A 218 10.35 -18.05 -9.70
CA GLU A 218 11.07 -19.31 -10.01
C GLU A 218 11.39 -19.45 -11.50
N ARG A 219 10.52 -18.92 -12.39
CA ARG A 219 10.72 -19.01 -13.83
C ARG A 219 11.78 -18.04 -14.36
N TYR A 220 11.89 -16.87 -13.74
CA TYR A 220 12.65 -15.75 -14.31
C TYR A 220 13.86 -15.33 -13.47
N THR A 221 14.02 -15.84 -12.26
CA THR A 221 15.25 -15.64 -11.49
C THR A 221 16.46 -16.27 -12.21
N LEU A 222 17.60 -15.61 -12.10
CA LEU A 222 18.89 -16.06 -12.65
C LEU A 222 19.80 -16.64 -11.55
N SER A 223 19.35 -16.66 -10.30
CA SER A 223 20.12 -17.09 -9.12
C SER A 223 19.47 -18.28 -8.44
N GLU A 224 20.28 -19.28 -8.06
CA GLU A 224 19.85 -20.41 -7.22
C GLU A 224 19.67 -20.00 -5.74
N ASP A 225 20.19 -18.82 -5.38
CA ASP A 225 20.19 -18.27 -4.04
C ASP A 225 19.02 -17.33 -3.75
N THR A 226 18.04 -17.26 -4.66
CA THR A 226 16.88 -16.39 -4.53
C THR A 226 16.13 -16.59 -3.21
N GLY A 227 15.97 -15.48 -2.52
CA GLY A 227 15.13 -15.35 -1.35
C GLY A 227 13.77 -14.80 -1.71
N MET A 228 12.72 -15.42 -1.17
CA MET A 228 11.37 -14.86 -1.21
C MET A 228 10.69 -15.10 0.13
N ALA A 229 10.16 -14.02 0.71
CA ALA A 229 9.33 -14.07 1.92
C ALA A 229 8.01 -13.33 1.69
N ALA A 230 6.95 -13.77 2.34
CA ALA A 230 5.65 -13.11 2.29
C ALA A 230 5.14 -12.85 3.70
N TYR A 231 4.75 -11.61 3.98
CA TYR A 231 4.10 -11.21 5.21
C TYR A 231 2.63 -10.88 4.93
N THR A 232 1.70 -11.54 5.65
CA THR A 232 0.26 -11.26 5.56
C THR A 232 -0.21 -10.67 6.89
N GLY A 233 -0.52 -9.38 6.90
CA GLY A 233 -0.86 -8.65 8.12
C GLY A 233 -0.85 -7.14 7.90
N PHE A 234 -1.46 -6.40 8.83
CA PHE A 234 -1.64 -4.94 8.67
C PHE A 234 -0.33 -4.15 8.82
N ASP A 235 0.51 -4.50 9.80
CA ASP A 235 1.79 -3.82 10.07
C ASP A 235 2.86 -4.85 10.49
N PRO A 236 3.99 -4.98 9.77
CA PRO A 236 5.08 -5.93 10.06
C PRO A 236 6.02 -5.43 11.18
N VAL A 237 5.47 -4.86 12.25
CA VAL A 237 6.25 -4.25 13.34
C VAL A 237 7.23 -5.25 14.00
N GLU A 238 6.85 -6.52 14.05
CA GLU A 238 7.65 -7.61 14.61
C GLU A 238 8.95 -7.89 13.84
N LEU A 239 9.06 -7.41 12.60
CA LEU A 239 10.24 -7.61 11.76
C LEU A 239 11.18 -6.39 11.76
N VAL A 240 10.77 -5.27 12.37
CA VAL A 240 11.50 -3.98 12.29
C VAL A 240 12.90 -4.08 12.89
N GLU A 241 13.06 -4.75 14.02
CA GLU A 241 14.36 -4.89 14.69
C GLU A 241 15.36 -5.64 13.79
N PHE A 242 14.99 -6.83 13.34
CA PHE A 242 15.77 -7.63 12.40
C PHE A 242 16.11 -6.88 11.11
N ALA A 243 15.14 -6.16 10.55
CA ALA A 243 15.35 -5.36 9.35
C ALA A 243 16.42 -4.27 9.53
N TRP A 244 16.46 -3.63 10.71
CA TRP A 244 17.50 -2.66 11.03
C TRP A 244 18.86 -3.29 11.32
N GLU A 245 18.90 -4.48 11.94
CA GLU A 245 20.14 -5.24 12.11
C GLU A 245 20.77 -5.56 10.75
N ALA A 246 19.98 -6.09 9.81
CA ALA A 246 20.42 -6.40 8.44
C ALA A 246 20.85 -5.17 7.63
N LYS A 247 20.29 -3.99 7.92
CA LYS A 247 20.78 -2.73 7.35
C LYS A 247 22.11 -2.28 7.94
N ARG A 248 22.37 -2.55 9.23
CA ARG A 248 23.54 -2.05 9.97
C ARG A 248 24.74 -3.00 9.96
N GLY A 249 24.51 -4.28 9.68
CA GLY A 249 25.56 -5.29 9.67
C GLY A 249 25.08 -6.60 9.07
N GLN A 250 25.99 -7.58 9.07
CA GLN A 250 25.68 -8.94 8.66
C GLN A 250 24.90 -9.65 9.78
N VAL A 251 23.83 -10.35 9.40
CA VAL A 251 22.96 -11.09 10.32
C VAL A 251 23.07 -12.59 10.03
N ASP A 252 22.96 -13.41 11.07
CA ASP A 252 22.88 -14.86 10.95
C ASP A 252 21.53 -15.28 10.34
N PRO A 253 21.49 -16.03 9.23
CA PRO A 253 20.26 -16.58 8.67
C PRO A 253 19.39 -17.36 9.67
N GLY A 254 20.01 -18.00 10.68
CA GLY A 254 19.29 -18.72 11.73
C GLY A 254 18.35 -17.82 12.55
N ALA A 255 18.60 -16.51 12.61
CA ALA A 255 17.76 -15.55 13.31
C ALA A 255 16.35 -15.40 12.70
N ILE A 256 16.13 -15.83 11.46
CA ILE A 256 14.81 -15.76 10.81
C ILE A 256 13.84 -16.80 11.38
N GLU A 257 14.34 -17.94 11.86
CA GLU A 257 13.48 -19.03 12.35
C GLU A 257 12.66 -18.60 13.57
N SER A 258 13.21 -17.75 14.44
CA SER A 258 12.51 -17.19 15.60
C SER A 258 11.47 -16.12 15.22
N LEU A 259 11.58 -15.53 14.01
CA LEU A 259 10.65 -14.53 13.47
C LEU A 259 9.49 -15.17 12.70
N CYS A 260 9.56 -16.46 12.40
CA CYS A 260 8.52 -17.19 11.70
C CYS A 260 7.26 -17.28 12.57
N SER A 261 6.35 -16.33 12.36
CA SER A 261 5.01 -16.32 12.95
C SER A 261 3.98 -16.84 11.94
N GLY A 262 2.72 -16.97 12.35
CA GLY A 262 1.62 -17.29 11.41
C GLY A 262 1.44 -16.27 10.28
N ARG A 263 2.04 -15.07 10.39
CA ARG A 263 1.96 -14.00 9.38
C ARG A 263 3.14 -13.97 8.41
N LEU A 264 4.32 -14.46 8.81
CA LEU A 264 5.52 -14.51 7.96
C LEU A 264 5.71 -15.91 7.38
N ARG A 265 5.71 -16.00 6.05
CA ARG A 265 6.01 -17.23 5.30
C ARG A 265 7.30 -17.10 4.53
N LEU A 266 8.27 -17.96 4.84
CA LEU A 266 9.47 -18.15 4.00
C LEU A 266 9.09 -19.01 2.80
N VAL A 267 9.22 -18.48 1.58
CA VAL A 267 8.72 -19.10 0.34
C VAL A 267 9.85 -19.75 -0.47
N MET A 268 10.94 -19.02 -0.68
CA MET A 268 12.18 -19.51 -1.31
C MET A 268 13.32 -19.22 -0.35
N LYS A 269 14.04 -20.26 0.08
CA LYS A 269 15.00 -20.21 1.21
C LYS A 269 16.47 -20.17 0.75
N GLY A 270 16.75 -19.60 -0.42
CA GLY A 270 18.13 -19.32 -0.83
C GLY A 270 18.79 -18.26 0.06
N ARG A 271 20.07 -17.94 -0.16
CA ARG A 271 20.81 -16.97 0.67
C ARG A 271 20.12 -15.60 0.76
N GLY A 272 19.42 -15.17 -0.29
CA GLY A 272 18.65 -13.92 -0.31
C GLY A 272 17.52 -13.85 0.72
N ILE A 273 17.16 -14.94 1.42
CA ILE A 273 16.02 -14.93 2.35
C ILE A 273 16.18 -13.92 3.50
N VAL A 274 17.42 -13.66 3.95
CA VAL A 274 17.73 -12.62 4.94
C VAL A 274 17.29 -11.25 4.42
N GLY A 275 17.73 -10.88 3.22
CA GLY A 275 17.39 -9.60 2.63
C GLY A 275 15.91 -9.50 2.26
N ALA A 276 15.30 -10.59 1.79
CA ALA A 276 13.87 -10.64 1.52
C ALA A 276 13.03 -10.34 2.78
N VAL A 277 13.35 -10.97 3.91
CA VAL A 277 12.66 -10.69 5.19
C VAL A 277 12.97 -9.27 5.68
N ALA A 278 14.24 -8.84 5.61
CA ALA A 278 14.67 -7.52 6.06
C ALA A 278 14.04 -6.36 5.27
N ALA A 279 13.64 -6.57 4.01
CA ALA A 279 13.00 -5.54 3.21
C ALA A 279 11.54 -5.26 3.63
N ILE A 280 10.85 -6.26 4.19
CA ILE A 280 9.40 -6.21 4.45
C ILE A 280 8.99 -4.96 5.24
N PRO A 281 9.62 -4.59 6.38
CA PRO A 281 9.19 -3.46 7.20
C PRO A 281 9.40 -2.09 6.57
N PHE A 282 10.17 -2.03 5.48
CA PHE A 282 10.47 -0.78 4.78
C PHE A 282 9.47 -0.46 3.66
N TYR A 283 8.39 -1.23 3.51
CA TYR A 283 7.31 -0.91 2.57
C TYR A 283 6.84 0.54 2.77
N THR A 284 6.94 1.36 1.72
CA THR A 284 6.61 2.80 1.72
C THR A 284 7.47 3.71 2.62
N ARG A 285 8.50 3.18 3.28
CA ARG A 285 9.49 3.93 4.08
C ARG A 285 10.71 4.28 3.24
N TYR A 286 10.50 5.02 2.14
CA TYR A 286 11.50 5.20 1.10
C TYR A 286 12.81 5.82 1.58
N GLU A 287 12.75 6.79 2.51
CA GLU A 287 13.95 7.44 3.04
C GLU A 287 14.79 6.47 3.86
N GLU A 288 14.18 5.74 4.79
CA GLU A 288 14.89 4.74 5.60
C GLU A 288 15.33 3.53 4.78
N ALA A 289 14.53 3.14 3.77
CA ALA A 289 14.86 2.06 2.86
C ALA A 289 16.16 2.36 2.09
N LEU A 290 16.30 3.57 1.56
CA LEU A 290 17.45 3.99 0.75
C LEU A 290 18.67 4.39 1.58
N LEU A 291 18.53 4.57 2.90
CA LEU A 291 19.65 4.89 3.79
C LEU A 291 20.70 3.77 3.76
N LEU A 292 21.92 4.09 3.34
CA LEU A 292 23.08 3.19 3.47
C LEU A 292 23.70 3.35 4.86
N CYS A 293 23.68 2.30 5.68
CA CYS A 293 24.43 2.28 6.93
C CYS A 293 25.85 1.74 6.67
N THR A 294 26.87 2.54 6.98
CA THR A 294 28.27 2.21 6.67
C THR A 294 29.03 1.61 7.86
N GLY A 295 28.35 1.31 8.97
CA GLY A 295 28.97 0.80 10.20
C GLY A 295 29.96 1.78 10.86
N LYS A 296 30.10 3.00 10.34
CA LYS A 296 30.87 4.08 10.93
C LYS A 296 29.90 5.09 11.54
N SER A 297 29.83 5.08 12.86
CA SER A 297 29.31 6.20 13.66
C SER A 297 30.18 7.43 13.49
#